data_AF-A0AA88YK62-F1
#
_entry.id   AF-A0AA88YK62-F1
#
_cell.length_a   1.000
_cell.length_b   1.000
_cell.length_c   1.000
_cell.angle_alpha   90.00
_cell.angle_beta   90.00
_cell.angle_gamma   90.00
#
_symmetry.space_group_name_H-M   'P 1'
#
loop_
_entity.id
_entity.type
_entity.pdbx_description
1 polymer ?
#
loop_
_entity_poly.entity_id
_entity_poly.type
_entity_poly.pdbx_seq_one_letter_code
_entity_poly.pdbx_strand_id
1 'polypeptide(L)'
;MGNRCRLYTIIKLLLAFASFYLRRVPFAGKSNLPWLEYDTQRRIFMDFDDEAILRQNWKSAMNKFWSEEVSTIPINDDSNFPHDEL
;
A
#
# COMPACT_ATOMS: atom_id res chain seq x y z
N MET A 1 25.10 -5.68 8.77
CA MET A 1 23.91 -5.43 9.61
C MET A 1 22.56 -5.53 8.86
N GLY A 2 22.50 -5.92 7.57
CA GLY A 2 21.24 -5.83 6.78
C GLY A 2 20.26 -7.02 6.81
N ASN A 3 20.66 -8.22 7.25
CA ASN A 3 19.81 -9.42 7.11
C ASN A 3 18.85 -9.65 8.29
N ARG A 4 19.18 -9.17 9.48
CA ARG A 4 18.35 -9.39 10.68
C ARG A 4 17.08 -8.50 10.68
N CYS A 5 17.20 -7.28 10.18
CA CYS A 5 16.08 -6.35 10.01
C CYS A 5 14.99 -6.91 9.11
N ARG A 6 15.35 -7.43 7.93
CA ARG A 6 14.39 -8.01 6.98
C ARG A 6 13.64 -9.22 7.53
N LEU A 7 14.33 -10.12 8.25
CA LEU A 7 13.68 -11.28 8.86
C LEU A 7 12.66 -10.85 9.92
N TYR A 8 13.01 -9.86 10.73
CA TYR A 8 12.12 -9.33 11.77
C TYR A 8 10.85 -8.68 11.18
N THR A 9 10.99 -7.89 10.11
CA THR A 9 9.86 -7.35 9.34
C THR A 9 8.95 -8.44 8.79
N ILE A 10 9.51 -9.50 8.21
CA ILE A 10 8.73 -10.63 7.68
C ILE A 10 7.94 -11.32 8.80
N ILE A 11 8.58 -11.57 9.95
CA ILE A 11 7.91 -12.19 11.11
C ILE A 11 6.76 -11.29 11.61
N LYS A 12 6.98 -9.98 11.72
CA LYS A 12 5.91 -9.03 12.08
C LYS A 12 4.74 -9.12 11.10
N LEU A 13 5.00 -9.07 9.80
CA LEU A 13 3.96 -9.18 8.77
C LEU A 13 3.17 -10.48 8.93
N LEU A 14 3.83 -11.62 9.09
CA LEU A 14 3.16 -12.92 9.29
C LEU A 14 2.26 -12.91 10.53
N LEU A 15 2.72 -12.34 11.65
CA LEU A 15 1.93 -12.20 12.86
C LEU A 15 0.72 -11.25 12.67
N ALA A 16 0.89 -10.17 11.89
CA ALA A 16 -0.17 -9.24 11.53
C ALA A 16 -1.29 -9.97 10.78
N PHE A 17 -0.93 -10.71 9.73
CA PHE A 17 -1.86 -11.47 8.90
C PHE A 17 -2.55 -12.60 9.67
N ALA A 18 -1.81 -13.34 10.49
CA ALA A 18 -2.38 -14.38 11.34
C ALA A 18 -3.41 -13.80 12.33
N SER A 19 -3.10 -12.66 12.95
CA SER A 19 -4.04 -11.95 13.83
C SER A 19 -5.26 -11.46 13.08
N PHE A 20 -5.09 -10.92 11.87
CA PHE A 20 -6.19 -10.46 11.03
C PHE A 20 -7.12 -11.60 10.63
N TYR A 21 -6.57 -12.74 10.23
CA TYR A 21 -7.37 -13.92 9.87
C TYR A 21 -8.26 -14.37 11.05
N LEU A 22 -7.71 -14.39 12.27
CA LEU A 22 -8.42 -14.87 13.46
C LEU A 22 -9.36 -13.84 14.08
N ARG A 23 -8.99 -12.56 14.07
CA ARG A 23 -9.64 -11.52 14.90
C ARG A 23 -10.12 -10.31 14.10
N ARG A 24 -9.93 -10.29 12.78
CA ARG A 24 -10.18 -9.15 11.88
C ARG A 24 -9.43 -7.87 12.24
N VAL A 25 -8.48 -7.94 13.18
CA VAL A 25 -7.62 -6.83 13.60
C VAL A 25 -6.17 -7.31 13.62
N PRO A 26 -5.27 -6.70 12.84
CA PRO A 26 -3.85 -6.98 12.91
C PRO A 26 -3.30 -6.61 14.30
N PHE A 27 -2.41 -7.45 14.83
CA PHE A 27 -1.80 -7.27 16.16
C PHE A 27 -2.78 -7.01 17.30
N ALA A 28 -3.96 -7.64 17.32
CA ALA A 28 -4.99 -7.42 18.35
C ALA A 28 -4.44 -7.56 19.79
N GLY A 29 -4.08 -6.43 20.40
CA GLY A 29 -3.47 -6.32 21.74
C GLY A 29 -1.96 -6.58 21.84
N LYS A 30 -1.23 -6.70 20.72
CA LYS A 30 0.22 -7.01 20.69
C LYS A 30 1.11 -5.86 20.20
N SER A 31 0.52 -4.76 19.74
CA SER A 31 1.24 -3.58 19.24
C SER A 31 1.02 -2.41 20.21
N ASN A 32 2.07 -1.60 20.40
CA ASN A 32 1.99 -0.33 21.13
C ASN A 32 1.28 0.76 20.30
N LEU A 33 1.17 0.55 18.98
CA LEU A 33 0.43 1.43 18.09
C LEU A 33 -0.96 0.86 17.82
N PRO A 34 -2.01 1.70 17.87
CA PRO A 34 -3.35 1.27 17.51
C PRO A 34 -3.39 0.92 16.02
N TRP A 35 -4.01 -0.22 15.70
CA TRP A 35 -4.39 -0.49 14.32
C TRP A 35 -5.61 0.34 13.98
N LEU A 36 -5.46 1.27 13.03
CA LEU A 36 -6.53 2.13 12.56
C LEU A 36 -7.06 1.59 11.24
N GLU A 37 -8.38 1.51 11.11
CA GLU A 37 -9.00 1.24 9.82
C GLU A 37 -8.63 2.34 8.82
N TYR A 38 -8.46 1.94 7.56
CA TYR A 38 -8.14 2.88 6.52
C TYR A 38 -9.36 3.77 6.24
N ASP A 39 -9.13 5.08 6.30
CA ASP A 39 -10.11 6.11 6.01
C ASP A 39 -9.56 7.01 4.88
N THR A 40 -10.39 7.32 3.88
CA THR A 40 -9.97 8.09 2.71
C THR A 40 -9.72 9.57 3.03
N GLN A 41 -10.31 10.08 4.11
CA GLN A 41 -10.06 11.45 4.58
C GLN A 41 -8.73 11.55 5.32
N ARG A 42 -8.48 10.62 6.25
CA ARG A 42 -7.25 10.62 7.07
C ARG A 42 -6.06 9.99 6.35
N ARG A 43 -6.27 8.97 5.52
CA ARG A 43 -5.23 8.24 4.75
C ARG A 43 -4.05 7.78 5.62
N ILE A 44 -4.36 7.22 6.78
CA ILE A 44 -3.38 6.69 7.72
C ILE A 44 -3.10 5.22 7.39
N PHE A 45 -1.83 4.82 7.46
CA PHE A 45 -1.38 3.46 7.22
C PHE A 45 -0.22 3.12 8.15
N MET A 46 -0.04 1.82 8.43
CA MET A 46 1.07 1.32 9.23
C MET A 46 2.23 0.91 8.32
N ASP A 47 3.39 1.52 8.52
CA ASP A 47 4.65 1.16 7.88
C ASP A 47 5.36 0.09 8.71
N PHE A 48 5.85 -0.97 8.07
CA PHE A 48 6.40 -2.18 8.69
C PHE A 48 7.90 -2.37 8.42
N ASP A 49 8.65 -1.29 8.23
CA ASP A 49 10.11 -1.37 8.06
C ASP A 49 10.82 -1.80 9.38
N ASP A 50 11.92 -1.18 9.78
CA ASP A 50 12.64 -1.57 11.01
C ASP A 50 11.75 -1.45 12.27
N GLU A 51 11.01 -0.34 12.38
CA GLU A 51 10.04 -0.08 13.44
C GLU A 51 8.65 0.13 12.84
N ALA A 52 7.63 -0.42 13.52
CA ALA A 52 6.26 -0.20 13.08
C ALA A 52 5.88 1.25 13.42
N ILE A 53 5.48 2.04 12.44
CA ILE A 53 5.07 3.45 12.64
C ILE A 53 3.79 3.76 11.88
N LEU A 54 2.99 4.69 12.40
CA LEU A 54 1.85 5.23 11.66
C LEU A 54 2.32 6.38 10.77
N ARG A 55 1.94 6.33 9.50
CA ARG A 55 2.20 7.38 8.51
C ARG A 55 0.88 7.87 7.92
N GLN A 56 0.93 9.07 7.36
CA GLN A 56 -0.21 9.73 6.73
C GLN A 56 0.19 10.24 5.34
N ASN A 57 -0.77 10.29 4.40
CA ASN A 57 -0.60 10.96 3.10
C ASN A 57 0.61 10.46 2.28
N TRP A 58 0.86 9.14 2.28
CA TRP A 58 1.96 8.55 1.51
C TRP A 58 1.93 9.02 0.07
N LYS A 59 3.05 9.58 -0.41
CA LYS A 59 3.22 9.97 -1.81
C LYS A 59 2.03 10.79 -2.35
N SER A 60 1.44 11.67 -1.53
CA SER A 60 0.20 12.38 -1.88
C SER A 60 0.27 13.12 -3.22
N ALA A 61 1.40 13.73 -3.55
CA ALA A 61 1.60 14.41 -4.85
C ALA A 61 1.57 13.43 -6.03
N MET A 62 2.23 12.28 -5.90
CA MET A 62 2.24 11.23 -6.92
C MET A 62 0.83 10.62 -7.07
N ASN A 63 0.14 10.36 -5.96
CA ASN A 63 -1.23 9.83 -6.01
C ASN A 63 -2.15 10.82 -6.74
N LYS A 64 -2.04 12.12 -6.43
CA LYS A 64 -2.82 13.17 -7.10
C LYS A 64 -2.55 13.20 -8.61
N PHE A 65 -1.28 13.18 -9.01
CA PHE A 65 -0.88 13.17 -10.41
C PHE A 65 -1.53 12.01 -11.18
N TRP A 66 -1.40 10.77 -10.68
CA TRP A 66 -1.97 9.60 -11.35
C TRP A 66 -3.50 9.51 -11.28
N SER A 67 -4.12 10.03 -10.21
CA SER A 67 -5.57 9.95 -10.02
C SER A 67 -6.36 11.06 -10.71
N GLU A 68 -5.74 12.22 -10.95
CA GLU A 68 -6.42 13.40 -11.50
C GLU A 68 -5.85 13.81 -12.86
N GLU A 69 -4.53 13.91 -13.00
CA GLU A 69 -3.91 14.45 -14.22
C GLU A 69 -3.85 13.40 -15.34
N VAL A 70 -3.41 12.18 -15.03
CA VAL A 70 -3.28 11.12 -16.05
C VAL A 70 -4.63 10.58 -16.52
N SER A 71 -5.64 10.56 -15.65
CA SER A 71 -7.01 10.15 -16.00
C SER A 71 -7.73 11.10 -16.96
N THR A 72 -7.19 12.31 -17.17
CA THR A 72 -7.77 13.30 -18.10
C THR A 72 -7.14 13.27 -19.49
N ILE A 73 -6.10 12.46 -19.69
CA ILE A 73 -5.49 12.26 -21.00
C ILE A 73 -6.45 11.41 -21.84
N PRO A 74 -6.97 11.91 -22.97
CA PRO A 74 -7.79 11.10 -23.86
C PRO A 74 -6.95 9.94 -24.37
N ILE A 75 -7.45 8.71 -24.19
CA ILE A 75 -6.89 7.54 -24.86
C ILE A 75 -7.28 7.69 -26.33
N ASN A 76 -6.36 8.19 -27.16
CA ASN A 76 -6.51 8.03 -28.60
C ASN A 76 -6.35 6.55 -28.88
N ASP A 77 -7.46 5.91 -29.22
CA ASP A 77 -7.49 4.54 -29.71
C ASP A 77 -6.90 4.54 -31.14
N ASP A 78 -5.57 4.62 -31.25
CA ASP A 78 -4.84 4.48 -32.52
C ASP A 78 -4.81 2.99 -32.95
N SER A 79 -5.93 2.29 -32.83
CA SER A 79 -6.12 0.93 -33.33
C SER A 79 -6.37 0.90 -34.84
N ASN A 80 -5.61 1.70 -35.61
CA ASN A 80 -5.56 1.58 -37.06
C ASN A 80 -4.18 1.04 -37.45
N PHE A 81 -3.91 -0.20 -37.04
CA PHE A 81 -2.82 -0.97 -37.62
C PHE A 81 -3.18 -1.23 -39.09
N PRO A 82 -2.33 -0.84 -40.06
CA PRO A 82 -2.52 -1.29 -41.43
C PRO A 82 -2.39 -2.81 -41.40
N HIS A 83 -3.47 -3.51 -41.76
CA HIS A 83 -3.39 -4.89 -42.17
C HIS A 83 -2.61 -4.88 -43.48
N ASP A 84 -1.28 -5.03 -43.39
CA ASP A 84 -0.46 -5.31 -44.57
C ASP A 84 -0.99 -6.61 -45.20
N GLU A 85 -1.51 -6.47 -46.41
CA GLU A 85 -1.98 -7.54 -47.29
C GLU A 85 -0.79 -8.48 -47.60
N LEU A 86 -0.93 -9.75 -47.24
CA LEU A 86 -0.09 -10.87 -47.71
C LEU A 86 -0.75 -11.57 -48.90
#